data_AF-A0A1V4M956-F1
#
_entry.id   AF-A0A1V4M956-F1
#
_cell.length_a   1.000
_cell.length_b   1.000
_cell.length_c   1.000
_cell.angle_alpha   90.00
_cell.angle_beta   90.00
_cell.angle_gamma   90.00
#
_symmetry.space_group_name_H-M   'P 1'
#
loop_
_entity.id
_entity.type
_entity.pdbx_description
1 polymer ?
#
loop_
_entity_poly.entity_id
_entity_poly.type
_entity_poly.pdbx_seq_one_letter_code
_entity_poly.pdbx_strand_id
1 'polypeptide(L)'
;MKQILILMRQDLATALRDNILLYMIVAPLLLALVVRAFLPAVESAGITLAVSSEVDRQVIEGLKEYGDIEVYATGEEVRERVERIDAVPGIVMEDGKPVLLYEGNEPENIIESGHVVLAASLAGKRMVRFDFVSLGESSSIIREVIVLSLVMLALLLGGVVSGFHIIDEKDSKAVNALAVTPLNLSRYLTARSLIALIIAAVITFGTVLILSGSEINYLLLTVAVIASALLIALFCLLIGGLANNQISAIAVIKVLMPLYLAVPIISLFVSESLQAIFFPFPNYWQFQMLRSFLFGDSAVFGFWRPALFTVILSAVFLLLALKLTRGRLMPRGR
;
A
#
# COMPACT_ATOMS: atom_id res chain seq x y z
N MET A 1 -31.21 11.28 -11.28
CA MET A 1 -30.15 10.67 -12.12
C MET A 1 -29.57 11.66 -13.12
N LYS A 2 -30.37 12.34 -13.98
CA LYS A 2 -29.84 13.32 -14.96
C LYS A 2 -28.90 14.39 -14.36
N GLN A 3 -29.27 15.01 -13.24
CA GLN A 3 -28.45 16.03 -12.57
C GLN A 3 -27.10 15.50 -12.09
N ILE A 4 -27.06 14.27 -11.57
CA ILE A 4 -25.84 13.61 -11.09
C ILE A 4 -24.88 13.42 -12.27
N LEU A 5 -25.39 12.90 -13.39
CA LEU A 5 -24.60 12.66 -14.59
C LEU A 5 -24.03 13.95 -15.20
N ILE A 6 -24.82 15.04 -15.19
CA ILE A 6 -24.37 16.35 -15.68
C ILE A 6 -23.20 16.86 -14.83
N LEU A 7 -23.30 16.80 -13.50
CA LEU A 7 -22.22 17.22 -12.61
C LEU A 7 -20.97 16.37 -12.82
N MET A 8 -21.10 15.04 -12.85
CA MET A 8 -19.97 14.14 -13.09
C MET A 8 -19.27 14.39 -14.43
N ARG A 9 -20.03 14.70 -15.49
CA ARG A 9 -19.46 15.02 -16.81
C ARG A 9 -18.68 16.34 -16.77
N GLN A 10 -19.21 17.34 -16.07
CA GLN A 10 -18.51 18.62 -15.87
C GLN A 10 -17.21 18.40 -15.09
N ASP A 11 -17.25 17.63 -14.00
CA ASP A 11 -16.09 17.32 -13.17
C ASP A 11 -14.99 16.63 -13.97
N LEU A 12 -15.34 15.60 -14.76
CA LEU A 12 -14.37 14.90 -15.59
C LEU A 12 -13.72 15.84 -16.62
N ALA A 13 -14.49 16.72 -17.24
CA ALA A 13 -13.96 17.70 -18.17
C ALA A 13 -13.03 18.71 -17.48
N THR A 14 -13.34 19.13 -16.25
CA THR A 14 -12.50 20.02 -15.45
C THR A 14 -11.23 19.32 -14.99
N ALA A 15 -11.30 18.08 -14.52
CA ALA A 15 -10.15 17.31 -14.05
C ALA A 15 -9.08 17.11 -15.14
N LEU A 16 -9.49 17.00 -16.40
CA LEU A 16 -8.58 16.87 -17.54
C LEU A 16 -8.01 18.21 -18.04
N ARG A 17 -8.61 19.34 -17.66
CA ARG A 17 -8.20 20.69 -18.08
C ARG A 17 -7.39 21.43 -17.03
N ASP A 18 -7.62 21.13 -15.77
CA ASP A 18 -6.89 21.73 -14.65
C ASP A 18 -5.54 21.03 -14.47
N ASN A 19 -4.45 21.79 -14.55
CA ASN A 19 -3.09 21.26 -14.46
C ASN A 19 -2.81 20.58 -13.11
N ILE A 20 -3.36 21.09 -12.01
CA ILE A 20 -3.16 20.55 -10.66
C ILE A 20 -3.89 19.20 -10.55
N LEU A 21 -5.13 19.13 -11.02
CA LEU A 21 -5.92 17.89 -11.01
C LEU A 21 -5.35 16.82 -11.95
N LEU A 22 -4.93 17.23 -13.16
CA LEU A 22 -4.29 16.33 -14.12
C LEU A 22 -3.00 15.74 -13.55
N TYR A 23 -2.17 16.58 -12.91
CA TYR A 23 -0.96 16.11 -12.24
C TYR A 23 -1.29 15.09 -11.14
N MET A 24 -2.33 15.31 -10.32
CA MET A 24 -2.74 14.34 -9.30
C MET A 24 -3.16 12.98 -9.88
N ILE A 25 -3.72 12.94 -11.09
CA ILE A 25 -4.10 11.69 -11.76
C ILE A 25 -2.88 11.00 -12.37
N VAL A 26 -1.97 11.76 -12.99
CA VAL A 26 -0.83 11.23 -13.75
C VAL A 26 0.36 10.89 -12.86
N ALA A 27 0.65 11.69 -11.84
CA ALA A 27 1.79 11.52 -10.94
C ALA A 27 1.90 10.12 -10.29
N PRO A 28 0.84 9.52 -9.70
CA PRO A 28 0.92 8.17 -9.14
C PRO A 28 1.23 7.11 -10.20
N LEU A 29 0.75 7.27 -11.43
CA LEU A 29 1.05 6.34 -12.53
C LEU A 29 2.51 6.45 -12.98
N LEU A 30 3.03 7.69 -13.08
CA LEU A 30 4.45 7.92 -13.35
C LEU A 30 5.32 7.35 -12.22
N LEU A 31 4.93 7.57 -10.97
CA LEU A 31 5.63 7.02 -9.82
C LEU A 31 5.60 5.48 -9.82
N ALA A 32 4.48 4.86 -10.21
CA ALA A 32 4.39 3.42 -10.38
C ALA A 32 5.35 2.91 -11.46
N LEU A 33 5.53 3.64 -12.57
CA LEU A 33 6.51 3.28 -13.61
C LEU A 33 7.94 3.36 -13.09
N VAL A 34 8.26 4.43 -12.35
CA VAL A 34 9.58 4.59 -11.72
C VAL A 34 9.80 3.43 -10.74
N VAL A 35 8.86 3.18 -9.83
CA VAL A 35 8.98 2.07 -8.87
C VAL A 35 9.15 0.75 -9.58
N ARG A 36 8.36 0.43 -10.61
CA ARG A 36 8.50 -0.81 -11.38
C ARG A 36 9.91 -0.97 -11.97
N ALA A 37 10.52 0.12 -12.44
CA ALA A 37 11.87 0.08 -13.00
C ALA A 37 12.96 -0.17 -11.93
N PHE A 38 12.76 0.32 -10.70
CA PHE A 38 13.71 0.18 -9.60
C PHE A 38 13.42 -1.01 -8.66
N LEU A 39 12.23 -1.61 -8.73
CA LEU A 39 11.82 -2.69 -7.84
C LEU A 39 12.77 -3.90 -7.88
N PRO A 40 13.24 -4.37 -9.06
CA PRO A 40 14.20 -5.47 -9.11
C PRO A 40 15.53 -5.16 -8.40
N ALA A 41 15.97 -3.89 -8.41
CA ALA A 41 17.19 -3.47 -7.72
C ALA A 41 17.02 -3.46 -6.19
N VAL A 42 15.81 -3.24 -5.70
CA VAL A 42 15.47 -3.31 -4.27
C VAL A 42 15.33 -4.76 -3.81
N GLU A 43 14.85 -5.65 -4.69
CA GLU A 43 14.77 -7.09 -4.42
C GLU A 43 16.13 -7.78 -4.51
N SER A 44 17.05 -7.28 -5.34
CA SER A 44 18.40 -7.83 -5.48
C SER A 44 19.36 -7.47 -4.33
N ALA A 45 18.92 -6.67 -3.36
CA ALA A 45 19.62 -6.55 -2.09
C ALA A 45 19.40 -7.86 -1.30
N GLY A 46 20.12 -8.90 -1.73
CA GLY A 46 20.07 -10.24 -1.14
C GLY A 46 20.49 -10.24 0.32
N ILE A 47 20.26 -11.38 0.98
CA ILE A 47 20.67 -11.57 2.37
C ILE A 47 22.20 -11.59 2.41
N THR A 48 22.79 -10.76 3.26
CA THR A 48 24.21 -10.86 3.58
C THR A 48 24.41 -12.05 4.50
N LEU A 49 25.30 -12.99 4.13
CA LEU A 49 25.65 -14.16 4.93
C LEU A 49 27.12 -14.11 5.28
N ALA A 50 27.44 -14.26 6.56
CA ALA A 50 28.81 -14.43 7.03
C ALA A 50 29.17 -15.92 7.00
N VAL A 51 30.19 -16.33 6.25
CA VAL A 51 30.51 -17.75 6.03
C VAL A 51 31.95 -18.05 6.39
N SER A 52 32.18 -19.10 7.17
CA SER A 52 33.53 -19.59 7.47
C SER A 52 34.16 -20.23 6.23
N SER A 53 35.43 -19.94 5.99
CA SER A 53 36.22 -20.55 4.89
C SER A 53 36.41 -22.08 5.05
N GLU A 54 36.07 -22.63 6.21
CA GLU A 54 36.03 -24.07 6.50
C GLU A 54 34.85 -24.79 5.82
N VAL A 55 33.84 -24.04 5.37
CA VAL A 55 32.70 -24.57 4.60
C VAL A 55 33.16 -24.95 3.19
N ASP A 56 32.64 -26.05 2.66
CA ASP A 56 32.97 -26.52 1.31
C ASP A 56 32.80 -25.41 0.26
N ARG A 57 33.82 -25.24 -0.60
CA ARG A 57 33.80 -24.21 -1.67
C ARG A 57 32.58 -24.31 -2.58
N GLN A 58 32.07 -25.51 -2.80
CA GLN A 58 30.87 -25.74 -3.61
C GLN A 58 29.60 -25.18 -2.97
N VAL A 59 29.51 -25.23 -1.63
CA VAL A 59 28.42 -24.65 -0.84
C VAL A 59 28.56 -23.12 -0.84
N ILE A 60 29.78 -22.60 -0.68
CA ILE A 60 30.05 -21.15 -0.76
C ILE A 60 29.67 -20.59 -2.15
N GLU A 61 30.01 -21.29 -3.23
CA GLU A 61 29.61 -20.88 -4.59
C GLU A 61 28.09 -20.96 -4.81
N GLY A 62 27.42 -21.99 -4.29
CA GLY A 62 25.96 -22.09 -4.34
C GLY A 62 25.26 -20.98 -3.55
N LEU A 63 25.82 -20.57 -2.42
CA LEU A 63 25.28 -19.47 -1.61
C LEU A 63 25.39 -18.10 -2.31
N LYS A 64 26.39 -17.89 -3.19
CA LYS A 64 26.57 -16.63 -3.92
C LYS A 64 25.45 -16.37 -4.93
N GLU A 65 24.71 -17.42 -5.30
CA GLU A 65 23.56 -17.31 -6.19
C GLU A 65 22.33 -16.72 -5.47
N TYR A 66 22.34 -16.72 -4.12
CA TYR A 66 21.19 -16.32 -3.30
C TYR A 66 21.43 -15.06 -2.44
N GLY A 67 22.67 -14.55 -2.34
CA GLY A 67 22.98 -13.37 -1.53
C GLY A 67 24.46 -12.95 -1.55
N ASP A 68 24.76 -11.85 -0.86
CA ASP A 68 26.13 -11.37 -0.67
C ASP A 68 26.81 -12.19 0.43
N ILE A 69 28.02 -12.69 0.16
CA ILE A 69 28.77 -13.50 1.13
C ILE A 69 30.00 -12.75 1.62
N GLU A 70 30.07 -12.60 2.93
CA GLU A 70 31.28 -12.19 3.64
C GLU A 70 32.03 -13.45 4.11
N VAL A 71 33.18 -13.74 3.52
CA VAL A 71 33.97 -14.93 3.87
C VAL A 71 34.98 -14.59 4.96
N TYR A 72 34.96 -15.34 6.05
CA TYR A 72 35.84 -15.18 7.20
C TYR A 72 36.80 -16.38 7.33
N ALA A 73 37.97 -16.15 7.91
CA ALA A 73 39.02 -17.18 7.96
C ALA A 73 38.69 -18.28 8.96
N THR A 74 38.01 -17.96 10.06
CA THR A 74 37.70 -18.88 11.16
C THR A 74 36.24 -18.77 11.60
N GLY A 75 35.72 -19.84 12.22
CA GLY A 75 34.36 -19.82 12.79
C GLY A 75 34.16 -18.79 13.92
N GLU A 76 35.23 -18.39 14.62
CA GLU A 76 35.19 -17.34 15.65
C GLU A 76 34.96 -15.94 15.04
N GLU A 77 35.58 -15.64 13.90
CA GLU A 77 35.36 -14.38 13.17
C GLU A 77 33.92 -14.28 12.64
N VAL A 78 33.30 -15.42 12.28
CA VAL A 78 31.89 -15.46 11.92
C VAL A 78 31.00 -15.17 13.13
N ARG A 79 31.34 -15.70 14.32
CA ARG A 79 30.61 -15.40 15.56
C ARG A 79 30.69 -13.91 15.91
N GLU A 80 31.87 -13.31 15.85
CA GLU A 80 32.06 -11.86 16.08
C GLU A 80 31.28 -11.01 15.06
N ARG A 81 31.11 -11.49 13.83
CA ARG A 81 30.31 -10.82 12.81
C ARG A 81 28.81 -10.87 13.06
N VAL A 82 28.32 -12.00 13.58
CA VAL A 82 26.91 -12.23 13.93
C VAL A 82 26.50 -11.43 15.17
N GLU A 83 27.42 -11.20 16.10
CA GLU A 83 27.19 -10.41 17.33
C GLU A 83 27.10 -8.88 17.09
N ARG A 84 27.13 -8.43 15.82
CA ARG A 84 26.95 -7.01 15.49
C ARG A 84 25.47 -6.65 15.49
N ILE A 85 25.20 -5.34 15.56
CA ILE A 85 23.84 -4.78 15.68
C ILE A 85 22.97 -5.05 14.42
N ASP A 86 23.55 -5.56 13.33
CA ASP A 86 22.86 -5.90 12.09
C ASP A 86 22.49 -7.39 12.02
N ALA A 87 21.31 -7.69 11.47
CA ALA A 87 20.77 -9.05 11.39
C ALA A 87 21.40 -9.86 10.23
N VAL A 88 22.66 -10.26 10.39
CA VAL A 88 23.43 -11.04 9.41
C VAL A 88 23.64 -12.46 9.94
N PRO A 89 23.01 -13.48 9.32
CA PRO A 89 23.21 -14.87 9.72
C PRO A 89 24.63 -15.36 9.44
N GLY A 90 25.18 -16.12 10.37
CA GLY A 90 26.48 -16.79 10.22
C GLY A 90 26.33 -18.24 9.79
N ILE A 91 27.27 -18.76 9.01
CA ILE A 91 27.37 -20.18 8.66
C ILE A 91 28.76 -20.68 9.06
N VAL A 92 28.79 -21.63 10.00
CA VAL A 92 30.01 -22.28 10.48
C VAL A 92 29.93 -23.79 10.28
N MET A 93 31.09 -24.45 10.28
CA MET A 93 31.16 -25.91 10.30
C MET A 93 31.25 -26.39 11.74
N GLU A 94 30.23 -27.12 12.21
CA GLU A 94 30.25 -27.84 13.48
C GLU A 94 29.99 -29.32 13.21
N ASP A 95 30.84 -30.19 13.76
CA ASP A 95 30.76 -31.66 13.58
C ASP A 95 30.66 -32.13 12.12
N GLY A 96 31.32 -31.42 11.20
CA GLY A 96 31.32 -31.75 9.77
C GLY A 96 30.02 -31.40 9.04
N LYS A 97 29.14 -30.60 9.65
CA LYS A 97 27.92 -30.08 9.03
C LYS A 97 27.89 -28.55 9.10
N PRO A 98 27.37 -27.87 8.08
CA PRO A 98 27.15 -26.44 8.15
C PRO A 98 25.95 -26.14 9.06
N VAL A 99 26.16 -25.25 10.03
CA VAL A 99 25.17 -24.81 11.01
C VAL A 99 24.98 -23.30 10.87
N LEU A 100 23.72 -22.86 10.94
CA LEU A 100 23.35 -21.43 10.97
C LEU A 100 23.47 -20.90 12.40
N LEU A 101 24.15 -19.76 12.52
CA LEU A 101 24.31 -19.00 13.75
C LEU A 101 23.50 -17.71 13.65
N TYR A 102 22.82 -17.39 14.74
CA TYR A 102 22.01 -16.19 14.93
C TYR A 102 22.33 -15.60 16.31
N GLU A 103 22.27 -14.28 16.44
CA GLU A 103 22.39 -13.51 17.69
C GLU A 103 21.22 -13.79 18.64
N GLY A 104 20.06 -14.15 18.10
CA GLY A 104 18.84 -14.49 18.84
C GLY A 104 17.79 -13.37 18.89
N ASN A 105 18.03 -12.25 18.20
CA ASN A 105 17.08 -11.13 18.06
C ASN A 105 16.75 -10.84 16.58
N GLU A 106 17.07 -11.78 15.69
CA GLU A 106 16.76 -11.67 14.27
C GLU A 106 15.26 -11.80 14.03
N PRO A 107 14.72 -11.00 13.09
CA PRO A 107 13.33 -11.15 12.68
C PRO A 107 13.13 -12.51 11.98
N GLU A 108 11.97 -13.12 12.20
CA GLU A 108 11.64 -14.51 11.83
C GLU A 108 11.84 -14.80 10.33
N ASN A 109 11.62 -13.79 9.47
CA ASN A 109 11.85 -13.88 8.03
C ASN A 109 13.33 -14.07 7.65
N ILE A 110 14.28 -13.54 8.43
CA ILE A 110 15.72 -13.73 8.19
C ILE A 110 16.13 -15.15 8.58
N ILE A 111 15.57 -15.67 9.68
CA ILE A 111 15.81 -17.05 10.14
C ILE A 111 15.30 -18.05 9.09
N GLU A 112 14.04 -17.88 8.64
CA GLU A 112 13.44 -18.74 7.61
C GLU A 112 14.24 -18.71 6.30
N SER A 113 14.63 -17.52 5.85
CA SER A 113 15.37 -17.37 4.60
C SER A 113 16.76 -17.99 4.69
N GLY A 114 17.46 -17.85 5.83
CA GLY A 114 18.75 -18.49 6.07
C GLY A 114 18.66 -20.02 5.95
N HIS A 115 17.60 -20.63 6.52
CA HIS A 115 17.36 -22.07 6.42
C HIS A 115 17.10 -22.54 4.98
N VAL A 116 16.30 -21.79 4.22
CA VAL A 116 16.00 -22.11 2.82
C VAL A 116 17.25 -22.03 1.95
N VAL A 117 18.05 -20.97 2.13
CA VAL A 117 19.28 -20.74 1.35
C VAL A 117 20.33 -21.81 1.65
N LEU A 118 20.53 -22.17 2.92
CA LEU A 118 21.45 -23.26 3.29
C LEU A 118 20.97 -24.61 2.75
N ALA A 119 19.68 -24.91 2.86
CA ALA A 119 19.11 -26.16 2.36
C ALA A 119 19.24 -26.28 0.82
N ALA A 120 19.00 -25.19 0.09
CA ALA A 120 19.17 -25.13 -1.36
C ALA A 120 20.64 -25.36 -1.77
N SER A 121 21.59 -24.77 -1.04
CA SER A 121 23.03 -24.92 -1.31
C SER A 121 23.53 -26.36 -1.06
N LEU A 122 23.01 -27.04 -0.03
CA LEU A 122 23.38 -28.43 0.29
C LEU A 122 22.72 -29.47 -0.61
N ALA A 123 21.61 -29.14 -1.27
CA ALA A 123 20.87 -30.06 -2.13
C ALA A 123 21.56 -30.40 -3.47
N GLY A 124 22.82 -29.97 -3.65
CA GLY A 124 23.65 -30.14 -4.84
C GLY A 124 23.29 -31.32 -5.76
N LYS A 125 22.67 -30.99 -6.90
CA LYS A 125 22.58 -31.84 -8.12
C LYS A 125 22.09 -33.29 -7.93
N ARG A 126 21.12 -33.57 -7.08
CA ARG A 126 20.15 -34.61 -7.45
C ARG A 126 19.22 -34.00 -8.50
N MET A 127 19.24 -34.54 -9.73
CA MET A 127 18.20 -34.30 -10.75
C MET A 127 16.85 -34.82 -10.24
N VAL A 128 16.33 -34.17 -9.20
CA VAL A 128 14.90 -34.06 -9.03
C VAL A 128 14.54 -32.87 -9.90
N ARG A 129 13.72 -33.11 -10.91
CA ARG A 129 13.06 -32.03 -11.64
C ARG A 129 12.18 -31.34 -10.59
N PHE A 130 12.74 -30.33 -9.94
CA PHE A 130 11.95 -29.43 -9.12
C PHE A 130 11.05 -28.70 -10.13
N ASP A 131 9.79 -29.11 -10.20
CA ASP A 131 8.76 -28.16 -10.58
C ASP A 131 8.80 -27.11 -9.47
N PHE A 132 9.53 -26.02 -9.73
CA PHE A 132 9.49 -24.83 -8.90
C PHE A 132 8.07 -24.27 -8.99
N VAL A 133 7.18 -24.83 -8.19
CA VAL A 133 6.03 -24.08 -7.71
C VAL A 133 6.62 -23.15 -6.68
N SER A 134 6.81 -21.88 -7.07
CA SER A 134 7.16 -20.81 -6.16
C SER A 134 6.14 -20.81 -5.01
N LEU A 135 6.51 -21.44 -3.90
CA LEU A 135 5.78 -21.39 -2.64
C LEU A 135 6.10 -20.03 -2.04
N GLY A 136 5.43 -18.99 -2.53
CA GLY A 136 5.47 -17.64 -1.98
C GLY A 136 6.88 -17.08 -1.87
N GLU A 137 7.42 -16.63 -3.01
CA GLU A 137 8.59 -15.74 -3.08
C GLU A 137 8.49 -14.71 -1.94
N SER A 138 9.44 -14.76 -1.00
CA SER A 138 9.49 -13.89 0.19
C SER A 138 9.48 -12.43 -0.26
N SER A 139 8.29 -11.84 -0.36
CA SER A 139 8.16 -10.46 -0.82
C SER A 139 8.88 -9.58 0.19
N SER A 140 9.95 -8.93 -0.25
CA SER A 140 10.68 -7.96 0.57
C SER A 140 9.66 -7.02 1.24
N ILE A 141 9.75 -6.82 2.57
CA ILE A 141 8.87 -5.90 3.31
C ILE A 141 8.86 -4.52 2.65
N ILE A 142 10.00 -4.12 2.06
CA ILE A 142 10.13 -2.88 1.33
C ILE A 142 9.22 -2.86 0.09
N ARG A 143 9.19 -3.94 -0.70
CA ARG A 143 8.27 -4.09 -1.83
C ARG A 143 6.82 -4.04 -1.37
N GLU A 144 6.49 -4.74 -0.29
CA GLU A 144 5.15 -4.76 0.27
C GLU A 144 4.68 -3.34 0.63
N VAL A 145 5.50 -2.61 1.40
CA VAL A 145 5.23 -1.23 1.81
C VAL A 145 5.09 -0.31 0.60
N ILE A 146 6.00 -0.37 -0.37
CA ILE A 146 5.97 0.52 -1.54
C ILE A 146 4.71 0.26 -2.37
N VAL A 147 4.43 -1.00 -2.72
CA VAL A 147 3.29 -1.36 -3.56
C VAL A 147 1.98 -0.99 -2.87
N LEU A 148 1.82 -1.36 -1.59
CA LEU A 148 0.60 -1.02 -0.84
C LEU A 148 0.43 0.49 -0.67
N SER A 149 1.51 1.22 -0.39
CA SER A 149 1.44 2.68 -0.24
C SER A 149 1.01 3.35 -1.55
N LEU A 150 1.51 2.91 -2.70
CA LEU A 150 1.12 3.45 -4.01
C LEU A 150 -0.34 3.14 -4.35
N VAL A 151 -0.79 1.91 -4.10
CA VAL A 151 -2.18 1.51 -4.37
C VAL A 151 -3.14 2.24 -3.43
N MET A 152 -2.80 2.39 -2.15
CA MET A 152 -3.58 3.18 -1.21
C MET A 152 -3.61 4.66 -1.59
N LEU A 153 -2.47 5.22 -2.01
CA LEU A 153 -2.39 6.60 -2.51
C LEU A 153 -3.29 6.79 -3.74
N ALA A 154 -3.27 5.85 -4.70
CA ALA A 154 -4.13 5.88 -5.88
C ALA A 154 -5.62 5.93 -5.51
N LEU A 155 -6.05 5.14 -4.52
CA LEU A 155 -7.42 5.16 -4.01
C LEU A 155 -7.76 6.50 -3.35
N LEU A 156 -6.88 7.02 -2.49
CA LEU A 156 -7.05 8.30 -1.81
C LEU A 156 -7.21 9.46 -2.80
N LEU A 157 -6.41 9.47 -3.87
CA LEU A 157 -6.35 10.57 -4.83
C LEU A 157 -7.68 10.81 -5.57
N GLY A 158 -8.50 9.79 -5.80
CA GLY A 158 -9.85 10.02 -6.33
C GLY A 158 -10.72 10.87 -5.39
N GLY A 159 -10.60 10.63 -4.07
CA GLY A 159 -11.25 11.44 -3.04
C GLY A 159 -10.70 12.87 -3.01
N VAL A 160 -9.37 13.02 -3.12
CA VAL A 160 -8.71 14.33 -3.14
C VAL A 160 -9.17 15.16 -4.35
N VAL A 161 -9.10 14.60 -5.56
CA VAL A 161 -9.47 15.30 -6.81
C VAL A 161 -10.94 15.75 -6.76
N SER A 162 -11.85 14.87 -6.34
CA SER A 162 -13.26 15.26 -6.18
C SER A 162 -13.47 16.27 -5.06
N GLY A 163 -12.68 16.20 -3.98
CA GLY A 163 -12.66 17.22 -2.92
C GLY A 163 -12.26 18.59 -3.45
N PHE A 164 -11.28 18.67 -4.35
CA PHE A 164 -10.89 19.91 -5.02
C PHE A 164 -12.01 20.49 -5.87
N HIS A 165 -12.80 19.68 -6.58
CA HIS A 165 -13.96 20.21 -7.29
C HIS A 165 -14.98 20.90 -6.38
N ILE A 166 -15.22 20.36 -5.17
CA ILE A 166 -16.07 21.03 -4.16
C ILE A 166 -15.46 22.38 -3.76
N ILE A 167 -14.13 22.45 -3.64
CA ILE A 167 -13.41 23.63 -3.21
C ILE A 167 -13.41 24.69 -4.31
N ASP A 168 -13.18 24.31 -5.56
CA ASP A 168 -13.24 25.21 -6.70
C ASP A 168 -14.63 25.85 -6.83
N GLU A 169 -15.70 25.10 -6.56
CA GLU A 169 -17.07 25.63 -6.54
C GLU A 169 -17.33 26.61 -5.39
N LYS A 170 -16.69 26.39 -4.24
CA LYS A 170 -16.78 27.32 -3.11
C LYS A 170 -16.00 28.59 -3.37
N ASP A 171 -14.77 28.45 -3.88
CA ASP A 171 -13.85 29.56 -4.14
C ASP A 171 -14.39 30.47 -5.25
N SER A 172 -14.94 29.88 -6.32
CA SER A 172 -15.62 30.62 -7.40
C SER A 172 -17.03 31.11 -7.05
N LYS A 173 -17.55 30.79 -5.86
CA LYS A 173 -18.95 31.02 -5.43
C LYS A 173 -20.01 30.35 -6.33
N ALA A 174 -19.62 29.45 -7.22
CA ALA A 174 -20.55 28.65 -8.03
C ALA A 174 -21.51 27.82 -7.16
N VAL A 175 -21.11 27.48 -5.94
CA VAL A 175 -21.96 26.82 -4.95
C VAL A 175 -23.27 27.57 -4.67
N ASN A 176 -23.29 28.91 -4.76
CA ASN A 176 -24.49 29.72 -4.58
C ASN A 176 -25.45 29.57 -5.76
N ALA A 177 -24.92 29.47 -6.98
CA ALA A 177 -25.72 29.22 -8.17
C ALA A 177 -26.30 27.79 -8.15
N LEU A 178 -25.54 26.82 -7.66
CA LEU A 178 -26.04 25.45 -7.46
C LEU A 178 -27.15 25.39 -6.41
N ALA A 179 -27.12 26.24 -5.39
CA ALA A 179 -28.12 26.26 -4.30
C ALA A 179 -29.52 26.69 -4.75
N VAL A 180 -29.65 27.42 -5.88
CA VAL A 180 -30.96 27.79 -6.47
C VAL A 180 -31.47 26.78 -7.48
N THR A 181 -30.69 25.73 -7.80
CA THR A 181 -31.13 24.62 -8.66
C THR A 181 -31.89 23.56 -7.83
N PRO A 182 -32.68 22.67 -8.45
CA PRO A 182 -33.34 21.57 -7.74
C PRO A 182 -32.37 20.44 -7.33
N LEU A 183 -31.12 20.76 -7.00
CA LEU A 183 -30.08 19.84 -6.53
C LEU A 183 -30.05 19.84 -5.00
N ASN A 184 -30.40 18.70 -4.40
CA ASN A 184 -30.30 18.54 -2.95
C ASN A 184 -28.89 18.05 -2.55
N LEU A 185 -28.54 18.24 -1.26
CA LEU A 185 -27.24 17.86 -0.72
C LEU A 185 -26.91 16.37 -0.95
N SER A 186 -27.90 15.48 -0.81
CA SER A 186 -27.69 14.05 -1.02
C SER A 186 -27.27 13.73 -2.45
N ARG A 187 -27.96 14.28 -3.46
CA ARG A 187 -27.60 14.09 -4.88
C ARG A 187 -26.25 14.70 -5.20
N TYR A 188 -25.94 15.86 -4.63
CA TYR A 188 -24.62 16.49 -4.77
C TYR A 188 -23.51 15.58 -4.25
N LEU A 189 -23.63 15.10 -3.01
CA LEU A 189 -22.64 14.22 -2.40
C LEU A 189 -22.53 12.86 -3.07
N THR A 190 -23.65 12.30 -3.56
CA THR A 190 -23.62 11.07 -4.37
C THR A 190 -22.84 11.30 -5.67
N ALA A 191 -23.07 12.42 -6.37
CA ALA A 191 -22.33 12.73 -7.59
C ALA A 191 -20.82 12.87 -7.32
N ARG A 192 -20.45 13.58 -6.25
CA ARG A 192 -19.05 13.74 -5.81
C ARG A 192 -18.40 12.40 -5.43
N SER A 193 -19.12 11.56 -4.71
CA SER A 193 -18.58 10.25 -4.31
C SER A 193 -18.40 9.31 -5.51
N LEU A 194 -19.33 9.35 -6.48
CA LEU A 194 -19.24 8.52 -7.69
C LEU A 194 -18.10 8.95 -8.60
N ILE A 195 -17.91 10.26 -8.83
CA ILE A 195 -16.77 10.72 -9.64
C ILE A 195 -15.44 10.41 -8.94
N ALA A 196 -15.37 10.59 -7.61
CA ALA A 196 -14.22 10.22 -6.81
C ALA A 196 -13.87 8.74 -6.97
N LEU A 197 -14.87 7.85 -6.93
CA LEU A 197 -14.70 6.41 -7.12
C LEU A 197 -14.20 6.08 -8.52
N ILE A 198 -14.74 6.72 -9.57
CA ILE A 198 -14.30 6.48 -10.96
C ILE A 198 -12.84 6.89 -11.13
N ILE A 199 -12.46 8.08 -10.63
CA ILE A 199 -11.07 8.55 -10.72
C ILE A 199 -10.15 7.63 -9.92
N ALA A 200 -10.51 7.29 -8.69
CA ALA A 200 -9.76 6.34 -7.87
C ALA A 200 -9.60 4.99 -8.58
N ALA A 201 -10.65 4.47 -9.20
CA ALA A 201 -10.60 3.24 -9.97
C ALA A 201 -9.59 3.36 -11.13
N VAL A 202 -9.70 4.38 -11.98
CA VAL A 202 -8.77 4.58 -13.11
C VAL A 202 -7.31 4.60 -12.64
N ILE A 203 -7.00 5.39 -11.60
CA ILE A 203 -5.64 5.49 -11.08
C ILE A 203 -5.18 4.15 -10.47
N THR A 204 -6.04 3.49 -9.69
CA THR A 204 -5.71 2.24 -9.00
C THR A 204 -5.49 1.09 -9.98
N PHE A 205 -6.37 0.94 -10.96
CA PHE A 205 -6.22 -0.07 -12.01
C PHE A 205 -4.94 0.17 -12.82
N GLY A 206 -4.66 1.42 -13.20
CA GLY A 206 -3.42 1.77 -13.89
C GLY A 206 -2.18 1.46 -13.03
N THR A 207 -2.21 1.81 -11.74
CA THR A 207 -1.11 1.57 -10.80
C THR A 207 -0.84 0.07 -10.63
N VAL A 208 -1.88 -0.74 -10.39
CA VAL A 208 -1.75 -2.19 -10.21
C VAL A 208 -1.29 -2.87 -11.51
N LEU A 209 -1.81 -2.44 -12.66
CA LEU A 209 -1.38 -2.95 -13.96
C LEU A 209 0.11 -2.67 -14.22
N ILE A 210 0.58 -1.49 -13.83
CA ILE A 210 2.00 -1.12 -13.96
C ILE A 210 2.87 -1.95 -13.02
N LEU A 211 2.50 -2.07 -11.74
CA LEU A 211 3.37 -2.70 -10.72
C LEU A 211 3.37 -4.23 -10.80
N SER A 212 2.21 -4.85 -11.02
CA SER A 212 2.03 -6.29 -10.86
C SER A 212 1.63 -7.01 -12.15
N GLY A 213 1.37 -6.28 -13.24
CA GLY A 213 1.07 -6.87 -14.53
C GLY A 213 -0.31 -7.53 -14.63
N SER A 214 -0.49 -8.41 -15.61
CA SER A 214 -1.79 -8.98 -15.98
C SER A 214 -2.21 -10.22 -15.19
N GLU A 215 -1.33 -10.80 -14.38
CA GLU A 215 -1.56 -12.06 -13.66
C GLU A 215 -2.45 -11.88 -12.42
N ILE A 216 -2.76 -10.63 -12.06
CA ILE A 216 -3.65 -10.30 -10.96
C ILE A 216 -5.12 -10.55 -11.31
N ASN A 217 -5.88 -10.98 -10.30
CA ASN A 217 -7.33 -11.06 -10.38
C ASN A 217 -7.97 -9.64 -10.36
N TYR A 218 -8.19 -9.06 -11.55
CA TYR A 218 -8.83 -7.75 -11.71
C TYR A 218 -10.30 -7.71 -11.26
N LEU A 219 -10.98 -8.86 -11.22
CA LEU A 219 -12.33 -8.93 -10.66
C LEU A 219 -12.28 -8.68 -9.14
N LEU A 220 -11.32 -9.30 -8.46
CA LEU A 220 -11.10 -9.09 -7.03
C LEU A 220 -10.59 -7.67 -6.72
N LEU A 221 -9.76 -7.08 -7.60
CA LEU A 221 -9.41 -5.66 -7.53
C LEU A 221 -10.64 -4.75 -7.61
N THR A 222 -11.57 -5.07 -8.51
CA THR A 222 -12.84 -4.31 -8.63
C THR A 222 -13.59 -4.34 -7.30
N VAL A 223 -13.66 -5.51 -6.65
CA VAL A 223 -14.29 -5.65 -5.33
C VAL A 223 -13.56 -4.80 -4.28
N ALA A 224 -12.23 -4.79 -4.26
CA ALA A 224 -11.43 -4.00 -3.33
C ALA A 224 -11.65 -2.48 -3.51
N VAL A 225 -11.73 -2.00 -4.75
CA VAL A 225 -12.04 -0.60 -5.08
C VAL A 225 -13.46 -0.24 -4.62
N ILE A 226 -14.45 -1.11 -4.86
CA ILE A 226 -15.84 -0.90 -4.42
C ILE A 226 -15.92 -0.90 -2.89
N ALA A 227 -15.23 -1.82 -2.20
CA ALA A 227 -15.17 -1.85 -0.74
C ALA A 227 -14.55 -0.56 -0.15
N SER A 228 -13.64 0.05 -0.90
CA SER A 228 -13.00 1.33 -0.55
C SER A 228 -13.88 2.56 -0.84
N ALA A 229 -15.02 2.43 -1.52
CA ALA A 229 -15.80 3.56 -2.02
C ALA A 229 -16.25 4.53 -0.93
N LEU A 230 -16.67 4.03 0.23
CA LEU A 230 -17.10 4.88 1.35
C LEU A 230 -15.93 5.62 2.00
N LEU A 231 -14.73 5.03 1.99
CA LEU A 231 -13.52 5.67 2.48
C LEU A 231 -13.08 6.78 1.53
N ILE A 232 -13.13 6.53 0.22
CA ILE A 232 -12.87 7.54 -0.82
C ILE A 232 -13.86 8.72 -0.66
N ALA A 233 -15.14 8.42 -0.47
CA ALA A 233 -16.17 9.42 -0.22
C ALA A 233 -15.91 10.21 1.08
N LEU A 234 -15.42 9.55 2.13
CA LEU A 234 -15.02 10.21 3.38
C LEU A 234 -13.93 11.25 3.14
N PHE A 235 -12.87 10.91 2.41
CA PHE A 235 -11.80 11.87 2.11
C PHE A 235 -12.26 13.00 1.19
N CYS A 236 -13.08 12.71 0.18
CA CYS A 236 -13.73 13.73 -0.64
C CYS A 236 -14.50 14.74 0.22
N LEU A 237 -15.26 14.25 1.19
CA LEU A 237 -16.08 15.07 2.09
C LEU A 237 -15.24 15.86 3.09
N LEU A 238 -14.22 15.25 3.70
CA LEU A 238 -13.36 15.93 4.67
C LEU A 238 -12.57 17.06 4.00
N ILE A 239 -11.97 16.80 2.84
CA ILE A 239 -11.21 17.80 2.09
C ILE A 239 -12.15 18.90 1.59
N GLY A 240 -13.20 18.53 0.85
CA GLY A 240 -14.15 19.48 0.28
C GLY A 240 -14.98 20.23 1.33
N GLY A 241 -15.22 19.63 2.49
CA GLY A 241 -16.04 20.20 3.56
C GLY A 241 -15.27 21.10 4.53
N LEU A 242 -14.02 20.77 4.85
CA LEU A 242 -13.22 21.53 5.81
C LEU A 242 -12.49 22.72 5.18
N ALA A 243 -12.14 22.64 3.90
CA ALA A 243 -11.48 23.72 3.18
C ALA A 243 -12.47 24.70 2.52
N ASN A 244 -12.02 25.95 2.35
CA ASN A 244 -12.79 27.02 1.72
C ASN A 244 -12.18 27.48 0.39
N ASN A 245 -10.89 27.25 0.19
CA ASN A 245 -10.12 27.59 -1.02
C ASN A 245 -8.97 26.60 -1.23
N GLN A 246 -8.33 26.64 -2.39
CA GLN A 246 -7.26 25.69 -2.76
C GLN A 246 -6.08 25.69 -1.78
N ILE A 247 -5.69 26.85 -1.24
CA ILE A 247 -4.58 26.96 -0.28
C ILE A 247 -4.92 26.21 1.02
N SER A 248 -6.13 26.41 1.56
CA SER A 248 -6.61 25.68 2.74
C SER A 248 -6.80 24.18 2.48
N ALA A 249 -7.12 23.80 1.24
CA ALA A 249 -7.21 22.40 0.82
C ALA A 249 -5.88 21.67 1.04
N ILE A 250 -4.79 22.30 0.59
CA ILE A 250 -3.43 21.76 0.73
C ILE A 250 -3.08 21.58 2.21
N ALA A 251 -3.48 22.52 3.08
CA ALA A 251 -3.27 22.38 4.52
C ALA A 251 -4.04 21.18 5.11
N VAL A 252 -5.29 20.96 4.71
CA VAL A 252 -6.09 19.80 5.15
C VAL A 252 -5.46 18.49 4.65
N ILE A 253 -5.04 18.44 3.38
CA ILE A 253 -4.40 17.25 2.79
C ILE A 253 -3.09 16.91 3.49
N LYS A 254 -2.28 17.93 3.85
CA LYS A 254 -1.03 17.73 4.61
C LYS A 254 -1.22 17.04 5.96
N VAL A 255 -2.43 17.06 6.53
CA VAL A 255 -2.74 16.34 7.77
C VAL A 255 -3.39 14.99 7.45
N LEU A 256 -4.39 14.99 6.56
CA LEU A 256 -5.18 13.80 6.26
C LEU A 256 -4.41 12.71 5.50
N MET A 257 -3.57 13.10 4.53
CA MET A 257 -2.84 12.14 3.70
C MET A 257 -1.77 11.37 4.50
N PRO A 258 -0.91 12.01 5.33
CA PRO A 258 -0.01 11.27 6.20
C PRO A 258 -0.75 10.38 7.19
N LEU A 259 -1.87 10.84 7.77
CA LEU A 259 -2.65 9.99 8.68
C LEU A 259 -3.22 8.75 7.97
N TYR A 260 -3.65 8.90 6.72
CA TYR A 260 -4.16 7.80 5.92
C TYR A 260 -3.09 6.74 5.60
N LEU A 261 -1.86 7.15 5.28
CA LEU A 261 -0.77 6.23 4.94
C LEU A 261 0.02 5.72 6.15
N ALA A 262 0.33 6.59 7.12
CA ALA A 262 1.22 6.25 8.23
C ALA A 262 0.60 5.21 9.17
N VAL A 263 -0.69 5.31 9.49
CA VAL A 263 -1.39 4.38 10.39
C VAL A 263 -1.20 2.92 9.96
N PRO A 264 -1.54 2.51 8.72
CA PRO A 264 -1.34 1.13 8.28
C PRO A 264 0.15 0.76 8.13
N ILE A 265 1.01 1.67 7.67
CA ILE A 265 2.46 1.37 7.54
C ILE A 265 3.07 1.09 8.92
N ILE A 266 2.77 1.91 9.93
CA ILE A 266 3.25 1.70 11.30
C ILE A 266 2.76 0.35 11.83
N SER A 267 1.54 -0.07 11.47
CA SER A 267 0.98 -1.35 11.93
C SER A 267 1.79 -2.58 11.51
N LEU A 268 2.61 -2.49 10.45
CA LEU A 268 3.53 -3.57 10.04
C LEU A 268 4.70 -3.77 11.01
N PHE A 269 5.10 -2.73 11.73
CA PHE A 269 6.27 -2.73 12.61
C PHE A 269 5.90 -2.90 14.09
N VAL A 270 4.60 -3.08 14.38
CA VAL A 270 4.08 -3.18 15.74
C VAL A 270 3.76 -4.65 16.05
N SER A 271 4.10 -5.07 17.27
CA SER A 271 3.83 -6.43 17.76
C SER A 271 2.33 -6.77 17.76
N GLU A 272 2.02 -8.06 17.64
CA GLU A 272 0.63 -8.55 17.54
C GLU A 272 -0.27 -8.09 18.69
N SER A 273 0.27 -8.03 19.92
CA SER A 273 -0.48 -7.62 21.12
C SER A 273 -0.97 -6.16 21.06
N LEU A 274 -0.28 -5.29 20.31
CA LEU A 274 -0.62 -3.88 20.15
C LEU A 274 -1.41 -3.59 18.86
N GLN A 275 -1.63 -4.59 18.00
CA GLN A 275 -2.36 -4.39 16.74
C GLN A 275 -3.81 -3.92 16.96
N ALA A 276 -4.42 -4.24 18.10
CA ALA A 276 -5.78 -3.83 18.44
C ALA A 276 -5.97 -2.29 18.43
N ILE A 277 -4.91 -1.50 18.61
CA ILE A 277 -4.95 -0.03 18.55
C ILE A 277 -5.35 0.46 17.16
N PHE A 278 -5.05 -0.30 16.10
CA PHE A 278 -5.33 0.07 14.72
C PHE A 278 -6.74 -0.33 14.25
N PHE A 279 -7.43 -1.21 14.97
CA PHE A 279 -8.74 -1.74 14.57
C PHE A 279 -9.86 -0.68 14.40
N PRO A 280 -9.88 0.45 15.14
CA PRO A 280 -10.87 1.49 14.90
C PRO A 280 -10.72 2.22 13.56
N PHE A 281 -9.56 2.11 12.90
CA PHE A 281 -9.24 2.90 11.72
C PHE A 281 -9.65 2.20 10.43
N PRO A 282 -10.50 2.82 9.58
CA PRO A 282 -10.95 2.18 8.34
C PRO A 282 -9.83 1.94 7.33
N ASN A 283 -8.83 2.82 7.27
CA ASN A 283 -7.66 2.69 6.40
C ASN A 283 -6.74 1.53 6.81
N TYR A 284 -6.72 1.13 8.10
CA TYR A 284 -6.02 -0.08 8.52
C TYR A 284 -6.64 -1.34 7.89
N TRP A 285 -7.97 -1.47 7.93
CA TRP A 285 -8.65 -2.62 7.31
C TRP A 285 -8.56 -2.59 5.79
N GLN A 286 -8.55 -1.40 5.18
CA GLN A 286 -8.33 -1.25 3.75
C GLN A 286 -6.93 -1.76 3.37
N PHE A 287 -5.91 -1.40 4.15
CA PHE A 287 -4.55 -1.87 3.97
C PHE A 287 -4.48 -3.40 4.09
N GLN A 288 -5.05 -3.98 5.16
CA GLN A 288 -5.07 -5.43 5.34
C GLN A 288 -5.78 -6.13 4.17
N MET A 289 -6.91 -5.59 3.68
CA MET A 289 -7.61 -6.11 2.50
C MET A 289 -6.71 -6.14 1.25
N LEU A 290 -6.03 -5.03 0.98
CA LEU A 290 -5.13 -4.89 -0.18
C LEU A 290 -3.90 -5.79 -0.03
N ARG A 291 -3.37 -5.93 1.19
CA ARG A 291 -2.27 -6.84 1.52
C ARG A 291 -2.65 -8.29 1.22
N SER A 292 -3.79 -8.77 1.72
CA SER A 292 -4.27 -10.14 1.43
C SER A 292 -4.51 -10.36 -0.06
N PHE A 293 -4.93 -9.33 -0.78
CA PHE A 293 -5.17 -9.42 -2.22
C PHE A 293 -3.87 -9.48 -3.04
N LEU A 294 -2.89 -8.63 -2.74
CA LEU A 294 -1.66 -8.49 -3.53
C LEU A 294 -0.59 -9.51 -3.15
N PHE A 295 -0.57 -9.97 -1.90
CA PHE A 295 0.49 -10.81 -1.35
C PHE A 295 -0.01 -12.17 -0.80
N GLY A 296 -1.32 -12.45 -0.82
CA GLY A 296 -1.91 -13.78 -0.65
C GLY A 296 -1.76 -14.44 0.73
N ASP A 297 -0.52 -14.78 1.10
CA ASP A 297 -0.17 -15.65 2.23
C ASP A 297 0.36 -14.87 3.46
N SER A 298 0.82 -13.63 3.29
CA SER A 298 1.39 -12.82 4.38
C SER A 298 0.34 -12.08 5.23
N ALA A 299 -0.95 -12.23 4.93
CA ALA A 299 -2.01 -11.47 5.58
C ALA A 299 -2.73 -12.29 6.66
N VAL A 300 -2.62 -11.82 7.91
CA VAL A 300 -3.27 -12.40 9.11
C VAL A 300 -4.78 -12.61 8.94
N PHE A 301 -5.42 -11.74 8.15
CA PHE A 301 -6.84 -11.78 7.87
C PHE A 301 -7.08 -12.02 6.38
N GLY A 302 -7.76 -13.09 6.01
CA GLY A 302 -8.14 -13.32 4.61
C GLY A 302 -9.00 -12.19 4.04
N PHE A 303 -8.96 -11.97 2.72
CA PHE A 303 -9.49 -10.79 2.00
C PHE A 303 -10.88 -10.27 2.46
N TRP A 304 -11.86 -11.16 2.64
CA TRP A 304 -13.25 -10.77 2.85
C TRP A 304 -13.52 -10.10 4.20
N ARG A 305 -12.78 -10.46 5.26
CA ARG A 305 -13.01 -9.86 6.60
C ARG A 305 -12.54 -8.40 6.63
N PRO A 306 -11.30 -8.07 6.23
CA PRO A 306 -10.87 -6.68 6.13
C PRO A 306 -11.71 -5.86 5.14
N ALA A 307 -12.17 -6.45 4.03
CA ALA A 307 -13.08 -5.77 3.10
C ALA A 307 -14.39 -5.34 3.79
N LEU A 308 -15.00 -6.23 4.59
CA LEU A 308 -16.22 -5.92 5.34
C LEU A 308 -15.99 -4.82 6.39
N PHE A 309 -14.92 -4.92 7.17
CA PHE A 309 -14.59 -3.90 8.17
C PHE A 309 -14.25 -2.55 7.55
N THR A 310 -13.58 -2.54 6.39
CA THR A 310 -13.34 -1.33 5.61
C THR A 310 -14.66 -0.63 5.30
N VAL A 311 -15.65 -1.35 4.77
CA VAL A 311 -16.96 -0.78 4.44
C VAL A 311 -17.69 -0.27 5.70
N ILE A 312 -17.77 -1.08 6.75
CA ILE A 312 -18.51 -0.75 7.97
C ILE A 312 -17.92 0.48 8.67
N LEU A 313 -16.61 0.48 8.93
CA LEU A 313 -15.96 1.58 9.63
C LEU A 313 -15.94 2.85 8.77
N SER A 314 -15.73 2.72 7.45
CA SER A 314 -15.83 3.87 6.55
C SER A 314 -17.22 4.48 6.54
N ALA A 315 -18.28 3.65 6.61
CA ALA A 315 -19.66 4.15 6.75
C ALA A 315 -19.86 4.94 8.04
N VAL A 316 -19.36 4.42 9.17
CA VAL A 316 -19.44 5.10 10.47
C VAL A 316 -18.72 6.44 10.43
N PHE A 317 -17.47 6.47 9.96
CA PHE A 317 -16.69 7.70 9.84
C PHE A 317 -17.29 8.69 8.85
N LEU A 318 -17.84 8.22 7.72
CA LEU A 318 -18.53 9.07 6.75
C LEU A 318 -19.75 9.74 7.38
N LEU A 319 -20.56 9.01 8.16
CA LEU A 319 -21.71 9.59 8.87
C LEU A 319 -21.28 10.65 9.91
N LEU A 320 -20.18 10.41 10.62
CA LEU A 320 -19.60 11.40 11.55
C LEU A 320 -19.10 12.65 10.80
N ALA A 321 -18.37 12.46 9.70
CA ALA A 321 -17.87 13.55 8.87
C ALA A 321 -18.99 14.35 8.21
N LEU A 322 -20.09 13.71 7.82
CA LEU A 322 -21.30 14.37 7.31
C LEU A 322 -21.92 15.29 8.37
N LYS A 323 -22.02 14.84 9.62
CA LYS A 323 -22.52 15.70 10.71
C LYS A 323 -21.64 16.94 10.91
N LEU A 324 -20.32 16.79 10.80
CA LEU A 324 -19.36 17.87 10.98
C LEU A 324 -19.38 18.88 9.82
N THR A 325 -19.51 18.41 8.58
CA THR A 325 -19.28 19.24 7.38
C THR A 325 -20.56 19.72 6.70
N ARG A 326 -21.74 19.18 7.05
CA ARG A 326 -23.02 19.52 6.39
C ARG A 326 -23.29 21.02 6.27
N GLY A 327 -22.97 21.81 7.30
CA GLY A 327 -23.17 23.26 7.29
C GLY A 327 -22.19 24.05 6.42
N ARG A 328 -21.12 23.41 5.94
CA ARG A 328 -20.04 24.03 5.17
C ARG A 328 -20.07 23.70 3.68
N LEU A 329 -20.93 22.79 3.23
CA LEU A 329 -20.89 22.25 1.86
C LEU A 329 -21.79 22.99 0.88
N MET A 330 -22.97 23.42 1.34
CA MET A 330 -23.93 24.13 0.50
C MET A 330 -24.67 25.15 1.36
N PRO A 331 -24.78 26.42 0.94
CA PRO A 331 -25.66 27.38 1.60
C PRO A 331 -27.08 26.83 1.58
N ARG A 332 -27.79 26.88 2.71
CA ARG A 332 -29.22 26.53 2.72
C ARG A 332 -29.94 27.55 1.83
N GLY A 333 -30.48 27.10 0.70
CA GLY A 333 -31.49 27.84 -0.02
C GLY A 333 -32.60 28.22 0.96
N ARG A 334 -32.97 29.50 0.98
CA ARG A 334 -34.11 29.99 1.75
C ARG A 334 -35.38 29.28 1.33
#